data_AF-A0A329Z7U4-F1
#
_entry.id   AF-A0A329Z7U4-F1
#
_cell.length_a   1.000
_cell.length_b   1.000
_cell.length_c   1.000
_cell.angle_alpha   90.00
_cell.angle_beta   90.00
_cell.angle_gamma   90.00
#
_symmetry.space_group_name_H-M   'P 1'
#
loop_
_entity.id
_entity.type
_entity.pdbx_description
1 polymer ?
#
loop_
_entity_poly.entity_id
_entity_poly.type
_entity_poly.pdbx_seq_one_letter_code
_entity_poly.pdbx_strand_id
1 'polypeptide(L)'
;MRNTTTYSPKFVSTIAALSLCVSSAVADHPDNNWQINVGNHSGSNNTNGGTTTISPSGQWGMIKVDKKNGSNTTITSLLINSGTINGANQIINIRGPVYIPTITNKGVLNGNKNGSNQGNSQSNSNSQGVVEVQGNATIANFINEGTIESLNKGGDAIHIGSSATMTLTNTNTGVIKSSSTGGDAIHIWGNNAKIINQGTIESNNRGVNFQDTKSGNSNHTLENSGLIKAKHAAVYIGAVSTNKNGIDLLRNTGTLISENSHAIAVYNCGSANNCDNNNAAGIKTLENSGLIKGKQDGIHIEFANNGNLSSIGTINNTGTITAEEGAGIKIANSGGKTKITGQIKVDGVIQGKTAGIINEGQLGSKEGGDVLVIGSNGRIEGVVKNESGGTLKGNITNNGSHELAIDNQGKTGNNTVIKNNGSGEIKIKDWKLENRDGNGNLKTVQFEGNGNITLEKLTISEGDTDVTKVANAIQGSKKAEAVAHTQVQTSGGNGAVTITGDLLRGLVANIDGSKTAAAALNRTLITTATARATFLDSV
;
A
#
# COMPACT_ATOMS: atom_id res chain seq x y z
N MET A 1 32.74 -84.21 -16.85
CA MET A 1 32.86 -83.54 -15.54
C MET A 1 33.51 -82.18 -15.75
N ARG A 2 32.81 -81.13 -15.31
CA ARG A 2 33.26 -79.76 -14.96
C ARG A 2 34.40 -79.14 -15.78
N ASN A 3 34.06 -78.13 -16.57
CA ASN A 3 34.91 -76.96 -16.71
C ASN A 3 34.06 -75.71 -16.46
N THR A 4 34.41 -75.03 -15.37
CA THR A 4 33.91 -73.73 -14.94
C THR A 4 34.51 -72.64 -15.83
N THR A 5 33.67 -71.85 -16.49
CA THR A 5 34.08 -70.61 -17.13
C THR A 5 33.56 -69.40 -16.37
N THR A 6 34.51 -68.56 -16.02
CA THR A 6 34.46 -67.35 -15.22
C THR A 6 33.81 -66.20 -15.98
N TYR A 7 33.08 -65.35 -15.24
CA TYR A 7 32.47 -64.12 -15.72
C TYR A 7 33.50 -63.06 -16.17
N SER A 8 33.18 -62.37 -17.27
CA SER A 8 33.66 -61.03 -17.61
C SER A 8 32.51 -60.30 -18.33
N PRO A 9 31.88 -59.25 -17.74
CA PRO A 9 30.96 -58.43 -18.49
C PRO A 9 31.75 -57.38 -19.27
N LYS A 10 31.81 -57.54 -20.59
CA LYS A 10 32.09 -56.43 -21.50
C LYS A 10 30.88 -55.51 -21.47
N PHE A 11 31.07 -54.29 -20.99
CA PHE A 11 30.18 -53.16 -21.21
C PHE A 11 29.89 -53.04 -22.72
N VAL A 12 28.64 -53.24 -23.11
CA VAL A 12 28.11 -52.75 -24.37
C VAL A 12 26.83 -52.01 -24.02
N SER A 13 26.88 -50.69 -24.24
CA SER A 13 25.77 -49.76 -24.15
C SER A 13 24.62 -50.20 -25.04
N THR A 14 23.43 -50.33 -24.48
CA THR A 14 22.19 -50.28 -25.25
C THR A 14 21.17 -49.52 -24.40
N ILE A 15 21.06 -48.22 -24.67
CA ILE A 15 19.90 -47.41 -24.32
C ILE A 15 18.74 -47.98 -25.14
N ALA A 16 17.95 -48.86 -24.52
CA ALA A 16 16.64 -49.24 -25.00
C ALA A 16 15.61 -48.59 -24.08
N ALA A 17 14.85 -47.65 -24.64
CA ALA A 17 13.65 -47.10 -24.05
C ALA A 17 12.66 -48.23 -23.77
N LEU A 18 12.60 -48.68 -22.52
CA LEU A 18 11.54 -49.56 -22.04
C LEU A 18 10.35 -48.68 -21.61
N SER A 19 9.46 -48.48 -22.58
CA SER A 19 8.06 -48.17 -22.34
C SER A 19 7.46 -49.28 -21.47
N LEU A 20 7.50 -49.11 -20.15
CA LEU A 20 6.70 -49.94 -19.25
C LEU A 20 5.23 -49.56 -19.39
N CYS A 21 4.52 -50.30 -20.23
CA CYS A 21 3.07 -50.41 -20.16
C CYS A 21 2.72 -51.12 -18.85
N VAL A 22 2.52 -50.36 -17.78
CA VAL A 22 1.91 -50.87 -16.56
C VAL A 22 0.40 -50.84 -16.75
N SER A 23 -0.14 -51.89 -17.35
CA SER A 23 -1.56 -52.22 -17.18
C SER A 23 -1.77 -52.58 -15.71
N SER A 24 -2.35 -51.66 -14.94
CA SER A 24 -2.74 -51.90 -13.55
C SER A 24 -4.19 -51.49 -13.33
N ALA A 25 -4.86 -52.36 -12.58
CA ALA A 25 -6.30 -52.48 -12.44
C ALA A 25 -7.00 -51.18 -12.05
N VAL A 26 -8.16 -50.97 -12.67
CA VAL A 26 -9.17 -49.97 -12.33
C VAL A 26 -9.70 -50.30 -10.94
N ALA A 27 -9.34 -49.50 -9.94
CA ALA A 27 -10.13 -49.40 -8.73
C ALA A 27 -11.25 -48.40 -9.02
N ASP A 28 -12.44 -48.95 -9.26
CA ASP A 28 -13.70 -48.20 -9.36
C ASP A 28 -13.92 -47.47 -8.02
N HIS A 29 -13.78 -46.15 -8.01
CA HIS A 29 -14.08 -45.33 -6.82
C HIS A 29 -15.50 -44.77 -7.00
N PRO A 30 -16.46 -45.06 -6.10
CA PRO A 30 -17.88 -44.83 -6.33
C PRO A 30 -18.33 -43.35 -6.20
N ASP A 31 -17.42 -42.38 -6.35
CA ASP A 31 -17.76 -40.96 -6.22
C ASP A 31 -18.34 -40.40 -7.53
N ASN A 32 -19.59 -40.79 -7.81
CA ASN A 32 -20.42 -40.34 -8.95
C ASN A 32 -20.88 -38.85 -8.87
N ASN A 33 -20.14 -38.00 -8.16
CA ASN A 33 -20.54 -36.64 -7.75
C ASN A 33 -19.79 -35.51 -8.46
N TRP A 34 -18.87 -35.81 -9.38
CA TRP A 34 -18.16 -34.81 -10.20
C TRP A 34 -17.99 -35.33 -11.63
N GLN A 35 -17.82 -34.43 -12.61
CA GLN A 35 -17.68 -34.81 -14.03
C GLN A 35 -16.55 -34.00 -14.69
N ILE A 36 -15.63 -34.67 -15.37
CA ILE A 36 -14.72 -33.97 -16.29
C ILE A 36 -15.42 -33.93 -17.65
N ASN A 37 -15.87 -32.75 -18.06
CA ASN A 37 -16.45 -32.54 -19.38
C ASN A 37 -15.35 -31.97 -20.30
N VAL A 38 -14.45 -32.85 -20.77
CA VAL A 38 -13.50 -32.47 -21.83
C VAL A 38 -14.26 -32.49 -23.15
N GLY A 39 -14.55 -31.33 -23.73
CA GLY A 39 -15.15 -31.24 -25.06
C GLY A 39 -14.20 -31.81 -26.12
N ASN A 40 -14.67 -32.81 -26.89
CA ASN A 40 -13.95 -33.47 -27.98
C ASN A 40 -12.58 -34.08 -27.64
N HIS A 41 -12.66 -35.30 -27.09
CA HIS A 41 -11.81 -36.48 -27.35
C HIS A 41 -10.30 -36.29 -27.60
N SER A 42 -9.47 -36.48 -26.57
CA SER A 42 -8.37 -37.48 -26.49
C SER A 42 -7.43 -37.24 -25.28
N GLY A 43 -7.97 -37.23 -24.06
CA GLY A 43 -7.15 -37.26 -22.83
C GLY A 43 -7.30 -38.61 -22.14
N SER A 44 -6.19 -39.27 -21.80
CA SER A 44 -6.21 -40.42 -20.90
C SER A 44 -6.50 -39.94 -19.48
N ASN A 45 -7.69 -40.26 -18.97
CA ASN A 45 -8.05 -40.02 -17.57
C ASN A 45 -7.63 -41.27 -16.78
N ASN A 46 -6.70 -41.11 -15.83
CA ASN A 46 -6.32 -42.18 -14.91
C ASN A 46 -6.61 -41.74 -13.47
N THR A 47 -7.55 -42.44 -12.82
CA THR A 47 -7.85 -42.30 -11.39
C THR A 47 -7.11 -43.40 -10.64
N ASN A 48 -5.82 -43.20 -10.38
CA ASN A 48 -5.04 -44.08 -9.53
C ASN A 48 -4.79 -43.41 -8.17
N GLY A 49 -5.16 -44.09 -7.08
CA GLY A 49 -4.79 -43.70 -5.71
C GLY A 49 -5.38 -42.39 -5.20
N GLY A 50 -6.58 -42.00 -5.65
CA GLY A 50 -7.23 -40.77 -5.19
C GLY A 50 -6.68 -39.48 -5.81
N THR A 51 -5.82 -39.54 -6.83
CA THR A 51 -5.41 -38.36 -7.60
C THR A 51 -5.99 -38.41 -9.00
N THR A 52 -6.71 -37.37 -9.40
CA THR A 52 -7.19 -37.23 -10.78
C THR A 52 -6.15 -36.46 -11.58
N THR A 53 -5.50 -37.11 -12.54
CA THR A 53 -4.47 -36.51 -13.40
C THR A 53 -5.03 -36.20 -14.79
N ILE A 54 -4.80 -34.97 -15.27
CA ILE A 54 -5.20 -34.51 -16.60
C ILE A 54 -3.94 -34.07 -17.37
N SER A 55 -3.73 -34.68 -18.55
CA SER A 55 -2.61 -34.40 -19.47
C SER A 55 -3.15 -34.10 -20.87
N PRO A 56 -3.61 -32.88 -21.15
CA PRO A 56 -4.27 -32.53 -22.40
C PRO A 56 -3.28 -32.13 -23.50
N SER A 57 -3.54 -32.59 -24.73
CA SER A 57 -2.76 -32.27 -25.92
C SER A 57 -3.43 -31.16 -26.76
N GLY A 58 -3.53 -29.94 -26.22
CA GLY A 58 -3.98 -28.74 -26.95
C GLY A 58 -5.49 -28.59 -27.14
N GLN A 59 -6.30 -29.35 -26.40
CA GLN A 59 -7.76 -29.45 -26.59
C GLN A 59 -8.56 -28.37 -25.87
N TRP A 60 -9.80 -28.15 -26.36
CA TRP A 60 -10.80 -27.33 -25.69
C TRP A 60 -11.45 -28.11 -24.55
N GLY A 61 -11.35 -27.67 -23.29
CA GLY A 61 -11.86 -28.47 -22.17
C GLY A 61 -12.34 -27.67 -20.96
N MET A 62 -13.27 -28.25 -20.21
CA MET A 62 -13.71 -27.75 -18.91
C MET A 62 -13.66 -28.87 -17.86
N ILE A 63 -13.08 -28.55 -16.72
CA ILE A 63 -13.10 -29.35 -15.50
C ILE A 63 -14.17 -28.74 -14.62
N LYS A 64 -15.35 -29.36 -14.59
CA LYS A 64 -16.47 -28.89 -13.77
C LYS A 64 -16.62 -29.75 -12.53
N VAL A 65 -16.45 -29.15 -11.36
CA VAL A 65 -16.73 -29.77 -10.06
C VAL A 65 -17.94 -29.06 -9.46
N ASP A 66 -19.02 -29.80 -9.22
CA ASP A 66 -20.28 -29.26 -8.72
C ASP A 66 -20.89 -30.18 -7.66
N LYS A 67 -21.86 -29.67 -6.90
CA LYS A 67 -22.63 -30.45 -5.93
C LYS A 67 -23.65 -31.33 -6.66
N LYS A 68 -23.71 -32.63 -6.31
CA LYS A 68 -24.83 -33.52 -6.66
C LYS A 68 -25.67 -33.82 -5.41
N ASN A 69 -26.97 -33.53 -5.45
CA ASN A 69 -27.98 -34.01 -4.49
C ASN A 69 -27.65 -33.84 -3.00
N GLY A 70 -27.56 -32.61 -2.50
CA GLY A 70 -27.62 -32.35 -1.05
C GLY A 70 -26.35 -32.61 -0.22
N SER A 71 -25.41 -33.45 -0.69
CA SER A 71 -24.20 -33.85 0.07
C SER A 71 -22.98 -32.96 -0.21
N ASN A 72 -22.02 -32.89 0.73
CA ASN A 72 -20.72 -32.25 0.51
C ASN A 72 -19.86 -33.14 -0.41
N THR A 73 -19.22 -32.55 -1.42
CA THR A 73 -18.32 -33.27 -2.33
C THR A 73 -16.87 -33.07 -1.87
N THR A 74 -16.10 -34.14 -1.73
CA THR A 74 -14.65 -34.06 -1.49
C THR A 74 -13.91 -34.65 -2.68
N ILE A 75 -12.96 -33.92 -3.26
CA ILE A 75 -11.98 -34.45 -4.22
C ILE A 75 -10.65 -34.48 -3.51
N THR A 76 -10.02 -35.64 -3.41
CA THR A 76 -8.74 -35.84 -2.70
C THR A 76 -7.59 -35.02 -3.29
N SER A 77 -7.45 -34.96 -4.62
CA SER A 77 -6.55 -34.04 -5.31
C SER A 77 -6.83 -33.94 -6.81
N LEU A 78 -6.42 -32.82 -7.42
CA LEU A 78 -6.46 -32.59 -8.87
C LEU A 78 -5.07 -32.17 -9.37
N LEU A 79 -4.53 -32.90 -10.35
CA LEU A 79 -3.23 -32.60 -10.97
C LEU A 79 -3.39 -32.34 -12.47
N ILE A 80 -2.94 -31.18 -12.92
CA ILE A 80 -2.75 -30.85 -14.33
C ILE A 80 -1.24 -30.94 -14.59
N ASN A 81 -0.80 -32.06 -15.14
CA ASN A 81 0.60 -32.46 -15.08
C ASN A 81 1.48 -31.78 -16.13
N SER A 82 0.96 -31.55 -17.33
CA SER A 82 1.65 -30.89 -18.46
C SER A 82 0.66 -30.61 -19.59
N GLY A 83 1.11 -29.90 -20.63
CA GLY A 83 0.29 -29.61 -21.83
C GLY A 83 -0.57 -28.36 -21.70
N THR A 84 -1.35 -28.07 -22.75
CA THR A 84 -2.17 -26.86 -22.85
C THR A 84 -3.66 -27.24 -22.87
N ILE A 85 -4.44 -26.68 -21.95
CA ILE A 85 -5.90 -26.64 -22.03
C ILE A 85 -6.29 -25.28 -22.58
N ASN A 86 -6.88 -25.27 -23.75
CA ASN A 86 -7.61 -24.10 -24.22
C ASN A 86 -9.06 -24.26 -23.78
N GLY A 87 -9.79 -23.18 -23.57
CA GLY A 87 -11.19 -23.27 -23.17
C GLY A 87 -11.87 -21.92 -23.21
N ALA A 88 -13.19 -21.90 -23.10
CA ALA A 88 -13.83 -20.67 -22.61
C ALA A 88 -13.27 -20.35 -21.22
N ASN A 89 -13.49 -19.12 -20.72
CA ASN A 89 -13.27 -18.90 -19.28
C ASN A 89 -14.06 -19.95 -18.49
N GLN A 90 -13.54 -20.32 -17.32
CA GLN A 90 -13.97 -21.45 -16.49
C GLN A 90 -13.45 -22.82 -16.96
N ILE A 91 -12.19 -22.87 -17.40
CA ILE A 91 -11.48 -24.15 -17.63
C ILE A 91 -11.49 -25.00 -16.37
N ILE A 92 -11.24 -24.40 -15.20
CA ILE A 92 -11.54 -25.02 -13.91
C ILE A 92 -12.73 -24.29 -13.33
N ASN A 93 -13.85 -24.98 -13.15
CA ASN A 93 -15.07 -24.42 -12.60
C ASN A 93 -15.51 -25.23 -11.38
N ILE A 94 -15.33 -24.67 -10.19
CA ILE A 94 -15.65 -25.32 -8.91
C ILE A 94 -16.80 -24.56 -8.26
N ARG A 95 -17.94 -25.21 -8.09
CA ARG A 95 -19.16 -24.62 -7.52
C ARG A 95 -19.76 -25.49 -6.43
N GLY A 96 -20.30 -24.84 -5.41
CA GLY A 96 -20.98 -25.52 -4.30
C GLY A 96 -20.04 -25.85 -3.13
N PRO A 97 -20.56 -26.46 -2.04
CA PRO A 97 -19.80 -26.87 -0.87
C PRO A 97 -18.90 -28.06 -1.21
N VAL A 98 -17.82 -27.77 -1.93
CA VAL A 98 -16.80 -28.70 -2.37
C VAL A 98 -15.55 -28.48 -1.53
N TYR A 99 -14.95 -29.54 -1.03
CA TYR A 99 -13.64 -29.48 -0.41
C TYR A 99 -12.60 -30.16 -1.31
N ILE A 100 -11.53 -29.43 -1.64
CA ILE A 100 -10.38 -29.96 -2.40
C ILE A 100 -9.10 -29.66 -1.61
N PRO A 101 -8.40 -30.66 -1.06
CA PRO A 101 -7.15 -30.45 -0.34
C PRO A 101 -6.07 -29.83 -1.20
N THR A 102 -5.93 -30.28 -2.45
CA THR A 102 -4.87 -29.79 -3.34
C THR A 102 -5.26 -29.81 -4.81
N ILE A 103 -5.03 -28.69 -5.49
CA ILE A 103 -4.97 -28.58 -6.94
C ILE A 103 -3.56 -28.18 -7.32
N THR A 104 -2.96 -28.86 -8.29
CA THR A 104 -1.65 -28.50 -8.84
C THR A 104 -1.74 -28.29 -10.34
N ASN A 105 -1.37 -27.09 -10.80
CA ASN A 105 -1.23 -26.78 -12.22
C ASN A 105 0.24 -26.69 -12.61
N LYS A 106 0.72 -27.61 -13.45
CA LYS A 106 2.03 -27.58 -14.10
C LYS A 106 1.95 -27.31 -15.60
N GLY A 107 0.73 -27.26 -16.15
CA GLY A 107 0.47 -27.02 -17.57
C GLY A 107 0.13 -25.56 -17.88
N VAL A 108 -0.46 -25.35 -19.05
CA VAL A 108 -0.93 -24.05 -19.53
C VAL A 108 -2.46 -24.06 -19.60
N LEU A 109 -3.12 -23.13 -18.92
CA LEU A 109 -4.58 -22.92 -18.97
C LEU A 109 -4.88 -21.61 -19.69
N ASN A 110 -5.45 -21.67 -20.88
CA ASN A 110 -5.71 -20.51 -21.74
C ASN A 110 -7.21 -20.30 -21.94
N GLY A 111 -7.79 -19.31 -21.25
CA GLY A 111 -9.19 -18.93 -21.40
C GLY A 111 -9.43 -17.95 -22.56
N ASN A 112 -10.26 -18.33 -23.54
CA ASN A 112 -10.64 -17.53 -24.72
C ASN A 112 -12.15 -17.67 -25.05
N LYS A 113 -12.82 -16.54 -25.30
CA LYS A 113 -14.26 -16.35 -25.51
C LYS A 113 -14.74 -17.00 -26.80
N ASN A 114 -13.84 -17.24 -27.76
CA ASN A 114 -14.20 -17.87 -29.03
C ASN A 114 -14.53 -19.37 -28.91
N GLY A 115 -14.40 -19.97 -27.71
CA GLY A 115 -15.05 -21.24 -27.40
C GLY A 115 -16.51 -21.00 -27.09
N SER A 116 -17.39 -21.28 -28.05
CA SER A 116 -18.82 -21.31 -27.83
C SER A 116 -19.18 -22.34 -26.76
N ASN A 117 -19.23 -21.93 -25.50
CA ASN A 117 -19.94 -22.68 -24.47
C ASN A 117 -21.45 -22.50 -24.70
N GLN A 118 -22.00 -23.29 -25.64
CA GLN A 118 -23.44 -23.42 -25.88
C GLN A 118 -24.18 -24.15 -24.74
N GLY A 119 -23.72 -24.05 -23.49
CA GLY A 119 -24.21 -24.87 -22.38
C GLY A 119 -24.80 -24.10 -21.19
N ASN A 120 -24.57 -22.78 -21.07
CA ASN A 120 -25.13 -22.05 -19.93
C ASN A 120 -25.44 -20.59 -20.29
N SER A 121 -26.66 -20.35 -20.75
CA SER A 121 -27.26 -19.02 -20.97
C SER A 121 -27.58 -18.26 -19.68
N GLN A 122 -26.69 -18.33 -18.68
CA GLN A 122 -26.83 -17.56 -17.45
C GLN A 122 -25.47 -16.99 -17.01
N SER A 123 -25.13 -15.84 -17.58
CA SER A 123 -24.86 -14.60 -16.83
C SER A 123 -24.04 -13.64 -17.70
N ASN A 124 -24.61 -12.48 -18.02
CA ASN A 124 -23.92 -11.32 -18.60
C ASN A 124 -22.90 -10.67 -17.64
N SER A 125 -22.27 -11.44 -16.75
CA SER A 125 -21.32 -10.92 -15.77
C SER A 125 -19.89 -11.04 -16.31
N ASN A 126 -19.30 -9.89 -16.59
CA ASN A 126 -17.94 -9.67 -17.07
C ASN A 126 -16.85 -10.05 -16.04
N SER A 127 -16.94 -11.20 -15.37
CA SER A 127 -16.05 -11.56 -14.24
C SER A 127 -15.80 -13.07 -14.10
N GLN A 128 -15.88 -13.84 -15.19
CA GLN A 128 -15.60 -15.27 -15.14
C GLN A 128 -14.09 -15.49 -15.30
N GLY A 129 -13.48 -16.20 -14.34
CA GLY A 129 -12.06 -16.54 -14.34
C GLY A 129 -11.71 -17.75 -15.21
N VAL A 130 -10.46 -17.91 -15.68
CA VAL A 130 -9.98 -19.21 -16.25
C VAL A 130 -10.11 -20.32 -15.21
N VAL A 131 -9.72 -20.00 -13.98
CA VAL A 131 -10.06 -20.75 -12.78
C VAL A 131 -11.15 -19.98 -12.04
N GLU A 132 -12.30 -20.61 -11.84
CA GLU A 132 -13.44 -20.04 -11.12
C GLU A 132 -13.81 -20.93 -9.93
N VAL A 133 -13.91 -20.33 -8.75
CA VAL A 133 -14.22 -21.03 -7.49
C VAL A 133 -15.28 -20.26 -6.73
N GLN A 134 -16.45 -20.87 -6.51
CA GLN A 134 -17.62 -20.19 -5.94
C GLN A 134 -18.49 -21.13 -5.08
N GLY A 135 -19.45 -20.56 -4.34
CA GLY A 135 -20.56 -21.33 -3.78
C GLY A 135 -20.24 -22.13 -2.52
N ASN A 136 -19.40 -21.59 -1.63
CA ASN A 136 -18.87 -22.26 -0.44
C ASN A 136 -17.82 -23.35 -0.71
N ALA A 137 -17.18 -23.32 -1.88
CA ALA A 137 -16.05 -24.19 -2.18
C ALA A 137 -14.83 -23.81 -1.32
N THR A 138 -14.12 -24.81 -0.83
CA THR A 138 -12.87 -24.66 -0.08
C THR A 138 -11.76 -25.42 -0.79
N ILE A 139 -10.75 -24.69 -1.24
CA ILE A 139 -9.52 -25.27 -1.79
C ILE A 139 -8.39 -24.98 -0.81
N ALA A 140 -7.94 -26.01 -0.11
CA ALA A 140 -6.94 -25.82 0.94
C ALA A 140 -5.61 -25.35 0.34
N ASN A 141 -5.21 -25.88 -0.82
CA ASN A 141 -4.01 -25.46 -1.56
C ASN A 141 -4.25 -25.50 -3.07
N PHE A 142 -4.15 -24.36 -3.75
CA PHE A 142 -4.00 -24.29 -5.20
C PHE A 142 -2.55 -23.92 -5.50
N ILE A 143 -1.80 -24.82 -6.12
CA ILE A 143 -0.39 -24.65 -6.46
C ILE A 143 -0.27 -24.42 -7.96
N ASN A 144 0.20 -23.23 -8.36
CA ASN A 144 0.49 -22.92 -9.74
C ASN A 144 2.01 -22.95 -10.00
N GLU A 145 2.43 -23.89 -10.82
CA GLU A 145 3.80 -24.07 -11.35
C GLU A 145 3.89 -23.77 -12.85
N GLY A 146 2.74 -23.79 -13.55
CA GLY A 146 2.62 -23.47 -14.97
C GLY A 146 1.98 -22.10 -15.23
N THR A 147 1.24 -21.99 -16.34
CA THR A 147 0.64 -20.73 -16.80
C THR A 147 -0.88 -20.78 -16.70
N ILE A 148 -1.48 -19.70 -16.18
CA ILE A 148 -2.92 -19.46 -16.23
C ILE A 148 -3.12 -18.10 -16.89
N GLU A 149 -3.69 -18.07 -18.10
CA GLU A 149 -3.85 -16.85 -18.89
C GLU A 149 -5.30 -16.66 -19.34
N SER A 150 -5.91 -15.55 -18.93
CA SER A 150 -7.15 -15.06 -19.51
C SER A 150 -6.83 -14.17 -20.70
N LEU A 151 -7.31 -14.56 -21.88
CA LEU A 151 -7.24 -13.78 -23.11
C LEU A 151 -8.51 -12.94 -23.33
N ASN A 152 -9.48 -13.02 -22.40
CA ASN A 152 -10.83 -12.50 -22.57
C ASN A 152 -11.02 -11.12 -22.01
N LYS A 153 -11.57 -10.18 -22.80
CA LYS A 153 -11.93 -8.83 -22.34
C LYS A 153 -12.83 -8.90 -21.11
N GLY A 154 -12.40 -8.31 -19.99
CA GLY A 154 -13.08 -8.36 -18.71
C GLY A 154 -12.96 -9.70 -17.96
N GLY A 155 -12.30 -10.71 -18.52
CA GLY A 155 -12.16 -12.02 -17.90
C GLY A 155 -10.96 -12.09 -16.97
N ASP A 156 -11.17 -12.58 -15.75
CA ASP A 156 -10.10 -12.76 -14.78
C ASP A 156 -9.25 -13.99 -15.12
N ALA A 157 -7.98 -14.05 -14.69
CA ALA A 157 -7.23 -15.31 -14.78
C ALA A 157 -7.71 -16.29 -13.70
N ILE A 158 -7.83 -15.81 -12.46
CA ILE A 158 -8.42 -16.54 -11.35
C ILE A 158 -9.50 -15.68 -10.71
N HIS A 159 -10.69 -16.26 -10.55
CA HIS A 159 -11.82 -15.64 -9.87
C HIS A 159 -12.25 -16.49 -8.67
N ILE A 160 -12.09 -15.93 -7.46
CA ILE A 160 -12.54 -16.52 -6.20
C ILE A 160 -13.82 -15.79 -5.80
N GLY A 161 -14.96 -16.37 -6.14
CA GLY A 161 -16.26 -15.73 -5.93
C GLY A 161 -16.86 -15.98 -4.54
N SER A 162 -18.14 -15.61 -4.41
CA SER A 162 -18.75 -15.40 -3.10
C SER A 162 -18.77 -16.66 -2.24
N SER A 163 -18.44 -16.45 -0.96
CA SER A 163 -18.29 -17.47 0.06
C SER A 163 -17.26 -18.59 -0.20
N ALA A 164 -16.46 -18.51 -1.26
CA ALA A 164 -15.34 -19.43 -1.47
C ALA A 164 -14.16 -19.12 -0.54
N THR A 165 -13.32 -20.12 -0.29
CA THR A 165 -12.04 -19.98 0.42
C THR A 165 -10.96 -20.70 -0.34
N MET A 166 -9.83 -20.03 -0.55
CA MET A 166 -8.69 -20.60 -1.28
C MET A 166 -7.37 -20.09 -0.68
N THR A 167 -6.43 -21.01 -0.48
CA THR A 167 -5.00 -20.66 -0.43
C THR A 167 -4.39 -20.86 -1.81
N LEU A 168 -4.02 -19.78 -2.47
CA LEU A 168 -3.33 -19.81 -3.75
C LEU A 168 -1.83 -19.62 -3.53
N THR A 169 -1.03 -20.54 -4.04
CA THR A 169 0.42 -20.45 -4.10
C THR A 169 0.86 -20.42 -5.56
N ASN A 170 1.29 -19.26 -6.05
CA ASN A 170 1.96 -19.12 -7.34
C ASN A 170 3.46 -19.26 -7.13
N THR A 171 4.02 -20.40 -7.52
CA THR A 171 5.45 -20.72 -7.33
C THR A 171 6.34 -19.87 -8.25
N ASN A 172 7.66 -19.93 -8.05
CA ASN A 172 8.63 -19.14 -8.84
C ASN A 172 8.52 -19.30 -10.36
N THR A 173 8.08 -20.46 -10.85
CA THR A 173 7.88 -20.72 -12.29
C THR A 173 6.46 -20.40 -12.76
N GLY A 174 5.54 -20.18 -11.82
CA GLY A 174 4.14 -19.95 -12.09
C GLY A 174 3.88 -18.57 -12.67
N VAL A 175 3.05 -18.53 -13.71
CA VAL A 175 2.57 -17.31 -14.36
C VAL A 175 1.05 -17.24 -14.27
N ILE A 176 0.53 -16.13 -13.76
CA ILE A 176 -0.91 -15.84 -13.75
C ILE A 176 -1.13 -14.51 -14.47
N LYS A 177 -1.94 -14.51 -15.52
CA LYS A 177 -2.03 -13.37 -16.42
C LYS A 177 -3.44 -13.07 -16.89
N SER A 178 -3.81 -11.79 -16.86
CA SER A 178 -4.98 -11.27 -17.58
C SER A 178 -4.49 -10.35 -18.70
N SER A 179 -4.56 -10.85 -19.92
CA SER A 179 -3.99 -10.21 -21.12
C SER A 179 -4.92 -9.20 -21.79
N SER A 180 -6.17 -9.12 -21.36
CA SER A 180 -7.18 -8.25 -21.99
C SER A 180 -7.48 -7.00 -21.15
N THR A 181 -8.19 -6.03 -21.72
CA THR A 181 -8.65 -4.88 -20.95
C THR A 181 -9.80 -5.27 -20.00
N GLY A 182 -9.73 -4.79 -18.76
CA GLY A 182 -10.81 -4.86 -17.77
C GLY A 182 -10.87 -6.11 -16.89
N GLY A 183 -10.14 -7.18 -17.20
CA GLY A 183 -10.05 -8.38 -16.35
C GLY A 183 -8.84 -8.32 -15.42
N ASP A 184 -8.95 -8.85 -14.22
CA ASP A 184 -7.87 -8.88 -13.23
C ASP A 184 -7.08 -10.18 -13.30
N ALA A 185 -5.81 -10.20 -12.89
CA ALA A 185 -5.10 -11.48 -12.86
C ALA A 185 -5.68 -12.39 -11.76
N ILE A 186 -5.92 -11.83 -10.57
CA ILE A 186 -6.63 -12.51 -9.49
C ILE A 186 -7.71 -11.57 -8.96
N HIS A 187 -8.95 -12.02 -8.99
CA HIS A 187 -10.09 -11.32 -8.43
C HIS A 187 -10.69 -12.12 -7.28
N ILE A 188 -10.78 -11.49 -6.12
CA ILE A 188 -11.33 -12.08 -4.90
C ILE A 188 -12.64 -11.34 -4.62
N TRP A 189 -13.74 -12.00 -4.99
CA TRP A 189 -15.11 -11.62 -4.73
C TRP A 189 -15.71 -12.51 -3.64
N GLY A 190 -15.06 -12.66 -2.49
CA GLY A 190 -15.51 -13.63 -1.49
C GLY A 190 -14.77 -13.57 -0.17
N ASN A 191 -14.92 -14.62 0.64
CA ASN A 191 -14.34 -14.72 1.98
C ASN A 191 -12.79 -14.80 1.93
N ASN A 192 -12.20 -15.06 3.10
CA ASN A 192 -10.77 -15.33 3.34
C ASN A 192 -10.07 -15.99 2.15
N ALA A 193 -9.07 -15.27 1.64
CA ALA A 193 -8.17 -15.74 0.60
C ALA A 193 -6.75 -15.49 1.09
N LYS A 194 -5.91 -16.52 1.00
CA LYS A 194 -4.48 -16.40 1.24
C LYS A 194 -3.76 -16.53 -0.09
N ILE A 195 -3.08 -15.47 -0.51
CA ILE A 195 -2.32 -15.44 -1.76
C ILE A 195 -0.83 -15.40 -1.42
N ILE A 196 -0.10 -16.38 -1.90
CA ILE A 196 1.36 -16.46 -1.81
C ILE A 196 1.89 -16.40 -3.25
N ASN A 197 2.58 -15.32 -3.60
CA ASN A 197 3.18 -15.14 -4.92
C ASN A 197 4.70 -15.14 -4.85
N GLN A 198 5.31 -16.11 -5.53
CA GLN A 198 6.75 -16.21 -5.73
C GLN A 198 7.13 -16.07 -7.22
N GLY A 199 6.18 -16.33 -8.13
CA GLY A 199 6.35 -16.16 -9.57
C GLY A 199 5.84 -14.82 -10.10
N THR A 200 5.21 -14.86 -11.26
CA THR A 200 4.75 -13.67 -11.99
C THR A 200 3.22 -13.58 -12.03
N ILE A 201 2.70 -12.43 -11.61
CA ILE A 201 1.31 -12.03 -11.78
C ILE A 201 1.27 -10.77 -12.64
N GLU A 202 0.59 -10.84 -13.78
CA GLU A 202 0.52 -9.74 -14.74
C GLU A 202 -0.91 -9.41 -15.18
N SER A 203 -1.27 -8.13 -15.23
CA SER A 203 -2.61 -7.73 -15.65
C SER A 203 -2.66 -6.41 -16.42
N ASN A 204 -3.48 -6.37 -17.47
CA ASN A 204 -3.83 -5.12 -18.14
C ASN A 204 -4.88 -4.28 -17.37
N ASN A 205 -5.39 -4.76 -16.23
CA ASN A 205 -6.19 -3.99 -15.27
C ASN A 205 -5.52 -4.01 -13.89
N ARG A 206 -6.00 -4.85 -12.95
CA ARG A 206 -5.41 -5.00 -11.61
C ARG A 206 -4.73 -6.35 -11.46
N GLY A 207 -3.61 -6.39 -10.74
CA GLY A 207 -2.88 -7.63 -10.47
C GLY A 207 -3.68 -8.51 -9.53
N VAL A 208 -3.80 -8.08 -8.27
CA VAL A 208 -4.67 -8.73 -7.27
C VAL A 208 -5.72 -7.74 -6.81
N ASN A 209 -6.99 -8.11 -6.99
CA ASN A 209 -8.15 -7.28 -6.64
C ASN A 209 -8.96 -7.93 -5.52
N PHE A 210 -9.01 -7.27 -4.36
CA PHE A 210 -9.81 -7.67 -3.20
C PHE A 210 -11.12 -6.86 -3.17
N GLN A 211 -12.24 -7.53 -3.41
CA GLN A 211 -13.61 -6.98 -3.41
C GLN A 211 -14.59 -7.97 -2.75
N ASP A 212 -14.55 -8.10 -1.43
CA ASP A 212 -15.54 -8.92 -0.71
C ASP A 212 -16.96 -8.30 -0.74
N THR A 213 -17.95 -9.19 -0.66
CA THR A 213 -19.40 -8.97 -0.77
C THR A 213 -20.19 -9.52 0.43
N LYS A 214 -19.54 -10.05 1.46
CA LYS A 214 -20.23 -10.61 2.64
C LYS A 214 -20.08 -9.76 3.90
N SER A 215 -21.15 -9.74 4.71
CA SER A 215 -21.17 -9.14 6.05
C SER A 215 -20.30 -9.95 7.01
N GLY A 216 -19.09 -9.47 7.26
CA GLY A 216 -18.11 -10.09 8.14
C GLY A 216 -16.76 -9.41 8.03
N ASN A 217 -15.81 -9.76 8.91
CA ASN A 217 -14.42 -9.38 8.71
C ASN A 217 -13.80 -10.41 7.76
N SER A 218 -13.44 -10.00 6.55
CA SER A 218 -12.56 -10.78 5.68
C SER A 218 -11.15 -10.72 6.24
N ASN A 219 -10.50 -11.87 6.40
CA ASN A 219 -9.11 -11.99 6.81
C ASN A 219 -8.28 -12.42 5.60
N HIS A 220 -8.08 -11.49 4.66
CA HIS A 220 -7.20 -11.77 3.53
C HIS A 220 -5.73 -11.61 3.92
N THR A 221 -4.87 -12.39 3.29
CA THR A 221 -3.41 -12.23 3.38
C THR A 221 -2.80 -12.29 2.00
N LEU A 222 -1.88 -11.37 1.70
CA LEU A 222 -1.07 -11.38 0.50
C LEU A 222 0.41 -11.38 0.90
N GLU A 223 1.12 -12.43 0.52
CA GLU A 223 2.57 -12.57 0.69
C GLU A 223 3.21 -12.60 -0.70
N ASN A 224 3.89 -11.51 -1.08
CA ASN A 224 4.54 -11.39 -2.37
C ASN A 224 6.07 -11.38 -2.22
N SER A 225 6.73 -12.40 -2.76
CA SER A 225 8.18 -12.43 -3.01
C SER A 225 8.53 -12.38 -4.50
N GLY A 226 7.54 -12.56 -5.38
CA GLY A 226 7.69 -12.49 -6.84
C GLY A 226 7.38 -11.12 -7.45
N LEU A 227 6.96 -11.12 -8.71
CA LEU A 227 6.51 -9.95 -9.45
C LEU A 227 4.98 -9.89 -9.49
N ILE A 228 4.41 -8.74 -9.12
CA ILE A 228 3.03 -8.37 -9.45
C ILE A 228 3.08 -7.06 -10.22
N LYS A 229 2.71 -7.12 -11.49
CA LYS A 229 2.75 -5.98 -12.40
C LYS A 229 1.38 -5.78 -13.03
N ALA A 230 0.85 -4.57 -12.98
CA ALA A 230 -0.43 -4.27 -13.60
C ALA A 230 -0.48 -2.87 -14.18
N LYS A 231 -1.44 -2.61 -15.07
CA LYS A 231 -1.63 -1.25 -15.61
C LYS A 231 -2.28 -0.31 -14.61
N HIS A 232 -3.33 -0.73 -13.91
CA HIS A 232 -4.07 0.13 -13.00
C HIS A 232 -3.53 0.04 -11.56
N ALA A 233 -3.53 -1.15 -10.96
CA ALA A 233 -2.94 -1.34 -9.64
C ALA A 233 -2.37 -2.75 -9.49
N ALA A 234 -1.16 -2.87 -8.95
CA ALA A 234 -0.60 -4.17 -8.63
C ALA A 234 -1.46 -4.86 -7.56
N VAL A 235 -1.86 -4.09 -6.54
CA VAL A 235 -2.82 -4.53 -5.52
C VAL A 235 -3.92 -3.48 -5.38
N TYR A 236 -5.16 -3.92 -5.56
CA TYR A 236 -6.35 -3.10 -5.41
C TYR A 236 -7.21 -3.66 -4.28
N ILE A 237 -7.64 -2.77 -3.38
CA ILE A 237 -8.56 -3.08 -2.30
C ILE A 237 -9.78 -2.19 -2.48
N GLY A 238 -10.92 -2.80 -2.79
CA GLY A 238 -12.20 -2.14 -3.00
C GLY A 238 -13.24 -2.66 -2.02
N ALA A 239 -14.12 -1.81 -1.48
CA ALA A 239 -15.33 -2.26 -0.80
C ALA A 239 -16.53 -2.32 -1.76
N VAL A 240 -17.33 -3.39 -1.69
CA VAL A 240 -18.60 -3.55 -2.43
C VAL A 240 -19.76 -3.62 -1.44
N SER A 241 -20.86 -2.93 -1.76
CA SER A 241 -22.12 -2.74 -1.00
C SER A 241 -22.29 -3.61 0.26
N THR A 242 -22.34 -2.93 1.42
CA THR A 242 -22.57 -3.35 2.82
C THR A 242 -21.38 -3.80 3.69
N ASN A 243 -20.14 -3.91 3.21
CA ASN A 243 -19.13 -4.74 3.89
C ASN A 243 -17.73 -4.14 4.16
N LYS A 244 -17.04 -4.72 5.16
CA LYS A 244 -15.66 -4.39 5.53
C LYS A 244 -14.69 -5.32 4.80
N ASN A 245 -14.00 -4.78 3.80
CA ASN A 245 -13.00 -5.50 3.04
C ASN A 245 -11.62 -5.19 3.63
N GLY A 246 -11.09 -6.17 4.36
CA GLY A 246 -9.84 -6.06 5.09
C GLY A 246 -8.78 -7.03 4.57
N ILE A 247 -7.58 -6.52 4.33
CA ILE A 247 -6.38 -7.35 4.31
C ILE A 247 -5.77 -7.26 5.72
N ASP A 248 -5.62 -8.39 6.39
CA ASP A 248 -4.94 -8.42 7.70
C ASP A 248 -3.45 -8.11 7.54
N LEU A 249 -2.84 -8.71 6.51
CA LEU A 249 -1.43 -8.59 6.24
C LEU A 249 -1.17 -8.56 4.73
N LEU A 250 -0.55 -7.47 4.27
CA LEU A 250 0.13 -7.40 2.99
C LEU A 250 1.63 -7.39 3.26
N ARG A 251 2.32 -8.46 2.90
CA ARG A 251 3.79 -8.54 2.96
C ARG A 251 4.36 -8.53 1.55
N ASN A 252 5.22 -7.57 1.27
CA ASN A 252 5.95 -7.49 0.01
C ASN A 252 7.46 -7.53 0.24
N THR A 253 8.09 -8.62 -0.17
CA THR A 253 9.55 -8.75 -0.29
C THR A 253 10.00 -8.74 -1.75
N GLY A 254 9.06 -8.88 -2.70
CA GLY A 254 9.29 -8.85 -4.13
C GLY A 254 9.00 -7.48 -4.75
N THR A 255 8.37 -7.48 -5.91
CA THR A 255 8.11 -6.26 -6.69
C THR A 255 6.62 -6.08 -6.98
N LEU A 256 6.08 -4.91 -6.62
CA LEU A 256 4.74 -4.43 -7.00
C LEU A 256 4.89 -3.24 -7.94
N ILE A 257 4.37 -3.32 -9.16
CA ILE A 257 4.42 -2.24 -10.16
C ILE A 257 3.03 -1.92 -10.71
N SER A 258 2.66 -0.63 -10.68
CA SER A 258 1.58 -0.10 -11.51
C SER A 258 2.14 0.77 -12.63
N GLU A 259 1.75 0.48 -13.87
CA GLU A 259 2.24 1.22 -15.05
C GLU A 259 1.50 2.53 -15.30
N ASN A 260 0.24 2.67 -14.90
CA ASN A 260 -0.59 3.84 -15.23
C ASN A 260 -1.21 4.55 -14.01
N SER A 261 -1.20 3.95 -12.82
CA SER A 261 -1.82 4.54 -11.63
C SER A 261 -1.03 4.16 -10.37
N HIS A 262 -1.68 3.73 -9.29
CA HIS A 262 -1.04 3.50 -8.00
C HIS A 262 -0.62 2.04 -7.84
N ALA A 263 0.54 1.76 -7.24
CA ALA A 263 0.94 0.36 -7.04
C ALA A 263 0.03 -0.36 -6.04
N ILE A 264 -0.23 0.27 -4.90
CA ILE A 264 -1.24 -0.15 -3.94
C ILE A 264 -2.35 0.91 -3.91
N ALA A 265 -3.57 0.46 -4.18
CA ALA A 265 -4.75 1.29 -4.24
C ALA A 265 -5.76 0.81 -3.19
N VAL A 266 -6.05 1.63 -2.17
CA VAL A 266 -7.11 1.39 -1.18
C VAL A 266 -8.25 2.35 -1.46
N TYR A 267 -9.30 1.84 -2.11
CA TYR A 267 -10.48 2.61 -2.47
C TYR A 267 -11.72 2.08 -1.77
N ASN A 268 -12.53 2.98 -1.22
CA ASN A 268 -13.89 2.61 -0.85
C ASN A 268 -14.84 2.97 -2.00
N CYS A 269 -15.51 1.96 -2.57
CA CYS A 269 -16.54 2.04 -3.61
C CYS A 269 -16.06 2.52 -5.00
N GLY A 270 -16.00 1.60 -5.97
CA GLY A 270 -15.83 1.96 -7.38
C GLY A 270 -17.20 2.19 -8.04
N SER A 271 -17.50 3.44 -8.43
CA SER A 271 -18.57 3.80 -9.38
C SER A 271 -19.90 3.03 -9.24
N ALA A 272 -20.68 3.27 -8.19
CA ALA A 272 -22.13 2.98 -8.19
C ALA A 272 -22.83 3.76 -7.09
N ASN A 273 -24.05 4.23 -7.36
CA ASN A 273 -24.93 4.96 -6.46
C ASN A 273 -25.45 4.12 -5.26
N ASN A 274 -24.70 3.11 -4.82
CA ASN A 274 -25.10 2.08 -3.87
C ASN A 274 -23.98 1.78 -2.84
N CYS A 275 -23.28 2.83 -2.41
CA CYS A 275 -22.32 2.74 -1.32
C CYS A 275 -23.10 2.84 0.00
N ASP A 276 -23.44 1.69 0.60
CA ASP A 276 -24.05 1.67 1.93
C ASP A 276 -23.09 2.21 3.00
N ASN A 277 -23.68 2.80 4.04
CA ASN A 277 -22.97 3.50 5.12
C ASN A 277 -22.05 2.60 5.99
N ASN A 278 -21.95 1.29 5.73
CA ASN A 278 -21.15 0.34 6.51
C ASN A 278 -19.87 -0.14 5.82
N ASN A 279 -19.57 0.35 4.62
CA ASN A 279 -18.44 -0.12 3.81
C ASN A 279 -17.11 0.41 4.32
N ALA A 280 -16.11 -0.46 4.52
CA ALA A 280 -14.73 -0.03 4.80
C ALA A 280 -13.74 -0.85 3.98
N ALA A 281 -12.75 -0.17 3.39
CA ALA A 281 -11.64 -0.83 2.70
C ALA A 281 -10.36 -0.58 3.49
N GLY A 282 -9.54 -1.61 3.70
CA GLY A 282 -8.28 -1.35 4.39
C GLY A 282 -7.29 -2.48 4.48
N ILE A 283 -6.09 -2.10 4.91
CA ILE A 283 -4.98 -2.99 5.21
C ILE A 283 -4.63 -2.79 6.68
N LYS A 284 -4.71 -3.82 7.51
CA LYS A 284 -4.35 -3.71 8.92
C LYS A 284 -2.84 -3.54 9.09
N THR A 285 -2.04 -4.34 8.39
CA THR A 285 -0.57 -4.20 8.41
C THR A 285 0.00 -4.38 7.01
N LEU A 286 0.79 -3.40 6.59
CA LEU A 286 1.59 -3.44 5.37
C LEU A 286 3.07 -3.56 5.76
N GLU A 287 3.71 -4.64 5.36
CA GLU A 287 5.14 -4.87 5.53
C GLU A 287 5.81 -4.85 4.16
N ASN A 288 6.65 -3.86 3.91
CA ASN A 288 7.41 -3.77 2.67
C ASN A 288 8.91 -3.85 2.94
N SER A 289 9.55 -4.90 2.44
CA SER A 289 11.01 -5.00 2.32
C SER A 289 11.48 -5.05 0.86
N GLY A 290 10.55 -5.08 -0.10
CA GLY A 290 10.81 -5.08 -1.53
C GLY A 290 10.56 -3.73 -2.20
N LEU A 291 10.19 -3.77 -3.48
CA LEU A 291 9.86 -2.59 -4.28
C LEU A 291 8.34 -2.43 -4.42
N ILE A 292 7.85 -1.23 -4.13
CA ILE A 292 6.50 -0.77 -4.47
C ILE A 292 6.65 0.47 -5.36
N LYS A 293 6.23 0.37 -6.61
CA LYS A 293 6.40 1.42 -7.62
C LYS A 293 5.10 1.71 -8.36
N GLY A 294 4.50 2.87 -8.09
CA GLY A 294 3.39 3.38 -8.89
C GLY A 294 3.85 4.39 -9.93
N LYS A 295 3.04 4.60 -10.96
CA LYS A 295 3.20 5.78 -11.82
C LYS A 295 2.68 7.02 -11.10
N GLN A 296 1.45 6.97 -10.59
CA GLN A 296 0.84 8.07 -9.86
C GLN A 296 1.34 8.10 -8.42
N ASP A 297 0.96 7.14 -7.57
CA ASP A 297 1.49 7.06 -6.19
C ASP A 297 1.97 5.64 -5.88
N GLY A 298 2.97 5.52 -5.00
CA GLY A 298 3.39 4.20 -4.52
C GLY A 298 2.24 3.53 -3.76
N ILE A 299 1.66 4.25 -2.81
CA ILE A 299 0.48 3.84 -2.05
C ILE A 299 -0.52 4.99 -2.07
N HIS A 300 -1.77 4.70 -2.46
CA HIS A 300 -2.86 5.67 -2.46
C HIS A 300 -4.05 5.17 -1.65
N ILE A 301 -4.52 6.01 -0.74
CA ILE A 301 -5.69 5.74 0.10
C ILE A 301 -6.73 6.82 -0.19
N GLU A 302 -7.86 6.41 -0.76
CA GLU A 302 -8.93 7.32 -1.14
C GLU A 302 -10.31 6.74 -0.84
N PHE A 303 -11.28 7.63 -0.69
CA PHE A 303 -12.67 7.31 -0.49
C PHE A 303 -13.50 7.89 -1.65
N ALA A 304 -14.37 7.09 -2.25
CA ALA A 304 -15.39 7.57 -3.17
C ALA A 304 -16.74 7.72 -2.45
N ASN A 305 -17.45 8.80 -2.77
CA ASN A 305 -18.69 9.31 -2.17
C ASN A 305 -19.62 8.33 -1.40
N ASN A 306 -20.27 8.87 -0.34
CA ASN A 306 -21.36 8.28 0.46
C ASN A 306 -21.12 7.03 1.35
N GLY A 307 -19.95 6.36 1.34
CA GLY A 307 -19.62 5.27 2.30
C GLY A 307 -18.83 5.65 3.58
N ASN A 308 -18.33 4.62 4.28
CA ASN A 308 -17.50 4.66 5.51
C ASN A 308 -15.96 4.63 5.19
N LEU A 309 -15.09 4.24 6.13
CA LEU A 309 -13.63 4.53 6.15
C LEU A 309 -12.76 3.75 5.12
N SER A 310 -11.80 4.44 4.47
CA SER A 310 -10.63 3.81 3.81
C SER A 310 -9.43 3.94 4.73
N SER A 311 -8.75 2.84 5.07
CA SER A 311 -7.64 2.95 6.02
C SER A 311 -6.52 1.94 5.88
N ILE A 312 -5.33 2.38 6.32
CA ILE A 312 -4.23 1.48 6.66
C ILE A 312 -3.98 1.56 8.17
N GLY A 313 -3.74 0.42 8.80
CA GLY A 313 -3.33 0.36 10.21
C GLY A 313 -1.91 0.86 10.38
N THR A 314 -0.92 0.05 10.03
CA THR A 314 0.50 0.39 10.11
C THR A 314 1.22 0.05 8.81
N ILE A 315 2.18 0.90 8.42
CA ILE A 315 3.10 0.67 7.32
C ILE A 315 4.50 0.51 7.91
N ASN A 316 5.11 -0.66 7.69
CA ASN A 316 6.50 -0.95 8.02
C ASN A 316 7.28 -1.05 6.72
N ASN A 317 8.09 -0.04 6.41
CA ASN A 317 8.87 0.01 5.18
C ASN A 317 10.37 -0.10 5.46
N THR A 318 10.97 -1.24 5.16
CA THR A 318 12.43 -1.44 5.09
C THR A 318 12.93 -1.50 3.63
N GLY A 319 12.01 -1.57 2.66
CA GLY A 319 12.31 -1.56 1.23
C GLY A 319 12.14 -0.17 0.61
N THR A 320 11.72 -0.14 -0.66
CA THR A 320 11.51 1.10 -1.41
C THR A 320 10.04 1.27 -1.79
N ILE A 321 9.46 2.41 -1.44
CA ILE A 321 8.17 2.88 -1.94
C ILE A 321 8.44 4.10 -2.81
N THR A 322 8.06 4.04 -4.09
CA THR A 322 8.37 5.08 -5.07
C THR A 322 7.19 5.40 -5.99
N ALA A 323 7.15 6.63 -6.48
CA ALA A 323 6.24 7.08 -7.53
C ALA A 323 6.97 7.87 -8.62
N GLU A 324 6.52 7.73 -9.88
CA GLU A 324 7.11 8.46 -11.01
C GLU A 324 6.57 9.88 -11.16
N GLU A 325 5.28 10.10 -10.90
CA GLU A 325 4.58 11.37 -11.13
C GLU A 325 4.03 12.00 -9.85
N GLY A 326 3.57 11.21 -8.88
CA GLY A 326 2.99 11.68 -7.61
C GLY A 326 3.84 11.37 -6.39
N ALA A 327 3.21 10.95 -5.29
CA ALA A 327 3.83 10.77 -4.00
C ALA A 327 4.21 9.31 -3.71
N GLY A 328 5.22 9.11 -2.86
CA GLY A 328 5.50 7.76 -2.34
C GLY A 328 4.27 7.19 -1.61
N ILE A 329 3.68 7.99 -0.73
CA ILE A 329 2.41 7.68 -0.05
C ILE A 329 1.48 8.88 -0.13
N LYS A 330 0.23 8.66 -0.56
CA LYS A 330 -0.84 9.66 -0.57
C LYS A 330 -2.05 9.19 0.25
N ILE A 331 -2.48 10.05 1.17
CA ILE A 331 -3.74 9.93 1.91
C ILE A 331 -4.65 11.03 1.37
N ALA A 332 -5.60 10.71 0.50
CA ALA A 332 -6.44 11.69 -0.18
C ALA A 332 -7.41 12.41 0.76
N ASN A 333 -7.86 13.62 0.41
CA ASN A 333 -8.88 14.33 1.19
C ASN A 333 -10.23 13.64 1.07
N SER A 334 -10.83 13.29 2.20
CA SER A 334 -12.21 12.78 2.23
C SER A 334 -12.92 13.13 3.54
N GLY A 335 -12.68 14.33 4.07
CA GLY A 335 -13.32 14.80 5.31
C GLY A 335 -13.02 13.92 6.53
N GLY A 336 -11.80 13.37 6.62
CA GLY A 336 -11.36 12.48 7.70
C GLY A 336 -11.74 11.00 7.54
N LYS A 337 -12.33 10.60 6.41
CA LYS A 337 -12.70 9.19 6.16
C LYS A 337 -11.53 8.32 5.67
N THR A 338 -10.53 8.94 5.08
CA THR A 338 -9.28 8.34 4.59
C THR A 338 -8.19 8.51 5.65
N LYS A 339 -7.65 7.41 6.16
CA LYS A 339 -6.68 7.51 7.26
C LYS A 339 -5.65 6.41 7.37
N ILE A 340 -4.48 6.78 7.83
CA ILE A 340 -3.54 5.84 8.46
C ILE A 340 -3.77 5.93 9.97
N THR A 341 -4.23 4.84 10.59
CA THR A 341 -4.68 4.87 11.99
C THR A 341 -3.53 4.68 12.98
N GLY A 342 -2.50 3.93 12.59
CA GLY A 342 -1.27 3.71 13.32
C GLY A 342 -0.13 4.53 12.75
N GLN A 343 1.01 3.89 12.47
CA GLN A 343 2.28 4.56 12.17
C GLN A 343 2.76 4.24 10.77
N ILE A 344 3.54 5.17 10.20
CA ILE A 344 4.46 4.90 9.10
C ILE A 344 5.86 4.76 9.71
N LYS A 345 6.42 3.55 9.67
CA LYS A 345 7.79 3.27 10.08
C LYS A 345 8.65 3.11 8.84
N VAL A 346 9.74 3.87 8.77
CA VAL A 346 10.61 3.93 7.60
C VAL A 346 12.02 3.57 8.02
N ASP A 347 12.50 2.39 7.62
CA ASP A 347 13.91 1.99 7.70
C ASP A 347 14.49 1.65 6.31
N GLY A 348 13.73 1.94 5.25
CA GLY A 348 14.18 1.95 3.86
C GLY A 348 13.95 3.33 3.23
N VAL A 349 13.50 3.37 1.98
CA VAL A 349 13.28 4.63 1.23
C VAL A 349 11.80 4.82 0.91
N ILE A 350 11.29 6.03 1.15
CA ILE A 350 10.03 6.51 0.57
C ILE A 350 10.34 7.74 -0.27
N GLN A 351 9.95 7.72 -1.54
CA GLN A 351 10.19 8.83 -2.45
C GLN A 351 9.02 9.01 -3.42
N GLY A 352 8.80 10.23 -3.87
CA GLY A 352 7.86 10.53 -4.93
C GLY A 352 8.29 11.80 -5.64
N LYS A 353 7.80 12.00 -6.86
CA LYS A 353 8.11 13.18 -7.66
C LYS A 353 7.56 14.45 -7.04
N THR A 354 6.38 14.40 -6.44
CA THR A 354 5.73 15.57 -5.80
C THR A 354 6.10 15.70 -4.32
N ALA A 355 6.19 14.57 -3.61
CA ALA A 355 6.57 14.48 -2.20
C ALA A 355 6.83 13.02 -1.81
N GLY A 356 7.55 12.79 -0.71
CA GLY A 356 7.66 11.47 -0.14
C GLY A 356 6.31 11.01 0.44
N ILE A 357 5.65 11.90 1.19
CA ILE A 357 4.34 11.65 1.80
C ILE A 357 3.45 12.88 1.63
N ILE A 358 2.22 12.67 1.17
CA ILE A 358 1.15 13.69 1.14
C ILE A 358 -0.02 13.21 2.00
N ASN A 359 -0.35 13.99 3.03
CA ASN A 359 -1.53 13.81 3.86
C ASN A 359 -2.54 14.93 3.59
N GLU A 360 -3.61 14.58 2.92
CA GLU A 360 -4.82 15.39 2.78
C GLU A 360 -6.01 14.81 3.57
N GLY A 361 -5.86 13.59 4.12
CA GLY A 361 -6.83 12.92 4.97
C GLY A 361 -6.43 12.97 6.45
N GLN A 362 -6.24 11.81 7.09
CA GLN A 362 -5.78 11.76 8.48
C GLN A 362 -4.58 10.80 8.67
N LEU A 363 -3.52 11.30 9.29
CA LEU A 363 -2.35 10.53 9.70
C LEU A 363 -2.32 10.46 11.23
N GLY A 364 -2.53 9.25 11.77
CA GLY A 364 -2.64 8.97 13.20
C GLY A 364 -4.06 9.04 13.73
N SER A 365 -4.37 8.24 14.76
CA SER A 365 -5.69 8.22 15.41
C SER A 365 -5.66 8.67 16.88
N LYS A 366 -4.49 8.64 17.51
CA LYS A 366 -4.31 8.87 18.96
C LYS A 366 -3.38 10.07 19.20
N GLU A 367 -3.83 11.00 20.04
CA GLU A 367 -2.98 12.11 20.52
C GLU A 367 -1.72 11.58 21.21
N GLY A 368 -0.58 12.22 20.94
CA GLY A 368 0.72 11.90 21.56
C GLY A 368 1.32 10.53 21.20
N GLY A 369 0.69 9.73 20.35
CA GLY A 369 1.31 8.54 19.76
C GLY A 369 2.17 8.92 18.56
N ASP A 370 3.24 8.17 18.28
CA ASP A 370 4.01 8.44 17.05
C ASP A 370 3.19 8.06 15.83
N VAL A 371 3.27 8.87 14.78
CA VAL A 371 2.60 8.62 13.49
C VAL A 371 3.60 8.45 12.37
N LEU A 372 4.79 9.00 12.53
CA LEU A 372 5.89 8.86 11.59
C LEU A 372 7.19 8.63 12.37
N VAL A 373 7.84 7.50 12.10
CA VAL A 373 9.09 7.11 12.73
C VAL A 373 10.09 6.71 11.65
N ILE A 374 11.16 7.50 11.51
CA ILE A 374 12.27 7.21 10.61
C ILE A 374 13.33 6.50 11.45
N GLY A 375 13.64 5.26 11.06
CA GLY A 375 14.71 4.43 11.62
C GLY A 375 16.09 4.92 11.20
N SER A 376 17.14 4.27 11.69
CA SER A 376 18.52 4.67 11.45
C SER A 376 18.89 4.63 9.96
N ASN A 377 18.33 3.69 9.20
CA ASN A 377 18.57 3.55 7.76
C ASN A 377 17.47 4.22 6.92
N GLY A 378 16.42 4.69 7.59
CA GLY A 378 15.26 5.29 6.97
C GLY A 378 15.57 6.61 6.29
N ARG A 379 14.94 6.82 5.14
CA ARG A 379 14.96 8.11 4.45
C ARG A 379 13.64 8.36 3.74
N ILE A 380 13.16 9.60 3.84
CA ILE A 380 12.07 10.12 3.02
C ILE A 380 12.68 11.14 2.08
N GLU A 381 12.65 10.87 0.78
CA GLU A 381 13.10 11.82 -0.22
C GLU A 381 11.95 12.75 -0.63
N GLY A 382 12.22 14.06 -0.63
CA GLY A 382 11.20 15.09 -0.80
C GLY A 382 10.67 15.59 0.55
N VAL A 383 9.40 16.02 0.57
CA VAL A 383 8.77 16.62 1.75
C VAL A 383 7.68 15.70 2.28
N VAL A 384 7.50 15.67 3.61
CA VAL A 384 6.27 15.20 4.24
C VAL A 384 5.29 16.36 4.33
N LYS A 385 4.25 16.32 3.51
CA LYS A 385 3.25 17.38 3.43
C LYS A 385 2.00 16.98 4.21
N ASN A 386 1.61 17.79 5.18
CA ASN A 386 0.26 17.80 5.72
C ASN A 386 -0.49 18.97 5.10
N GLU A 387 -1.24 18.70 4.02
CA GLU A 387 -1.96 19.70 3.24
C GLU A 387 -3.13 20.29 4.04
N SER A 388 -3.71 21.41 3.57
CA SER A 388 -4.79 22.13 4.29
C SER A 388 -6.02 21.29 4.66
N GLY A 389 -6.34 20.25 3.89
CA GLY A 389 -7.42 19.29 4.21
C GLY A 389 -7.00 18.20 5.21
N GLY A 390 -5.69 18.04 5.42
CA GLY A 390 -5.08 16.98 6.20
C GLY A 390 -5.14 17.23 7.71
N THR A 391 -5.17 16.13 8.47
CA THR A 391 -4.99 16.12 9.91
C THR A 391 -3.80 15.24 10.29
N LEU A 392 -2.81 15.83 10.95
CA LEU A 392 -1.67 15.12 11.55
C LEU A 392 -1.91 14.98 13.06
N LYS A 393 -2.23 13.78 13.52
CA LYS A 393 -2.63 13.52 14.91
C LYS A 393 -1.64 12.59 15.60
N GLY A 394 -0.47 13.15 15.92
CA GLY A 394 0.56 12.48 16.72
C GLY A 394 1.97 13.00 16.42
N ASN A 395 2.98 12.29 16.90
CA ASN A 395 4.37 12.72 16.91
C ASN A 395 5.14 12.27 15.66
N ILE A 396 6.22 13.01 15.36
CA ILE A 396 7.17 12.69 14.29
C ILE A 396 8.54 12.48 14.94
N THR A 397 9.19 11.36 14.66
CA THR A 397 10.54 11.06 15.16
C THR A 397 11.48 10.72 14.02
N ASN A 398 12.60 11.45 13.93
CA ASN A 398 13.73 11.10 13.06
C ASN A 398 14.87 10.50 13.91
N ASN A 399 15.21 9.23 13.67
CA ASN A 399 16.41 8.60 14.22
C ASN A 399 17.50 8.41 13.15
N GLY A 400 17.23 8.82 11.91
CA GLY A 400 18.13 8.64 10.78
C GLY A 400 19.21 9.72 10.66
N SER A 401 20.13 9.51 9.72
CA SER A 401 21.20 10.45 9.40
C SER A 401 20.87 11.43 8.26
N HIS A 402 19.67 11.34 7.69
CA HIS A 402 19.25 12.13 6.53
C HIS A 402 18.36 13.30 6.94
N GLU A 403 18.28 14.32 6.08
CA GLU A 403 17.31 15.39 6.21
C GLU A 403 15.88 14.85 6.10
N LEU A 404 15.02 15.27 7.01
CA LEU A 404 13.57 15.11 6.94
C LEU A 404 12.93 16.49 6.77
N ALA A 405 12.43 16.76 5.56
CA ALA A 405 11.69 18.00 5.30
C ALA A 405 10.19 17.82 5.60
N ILE A 406 9.60 18.78 6.31
CA ILE A 406 8.18 18.78 6.72
C ILE A 406 7.53 20.10 6.31
N ASP A 407 6.31 20.04 5.79
CA ASP A 407 5.46 21.20 5.52
C ASP A 407 4.05 20.91 6.03
N ASN A 408 3.59 21.69 7.00
CA ASN A 408 2.29 21.52 7.64
C ASN A 408 1.40 22.73 7.39
N GLN A 409 0.43 22.56 6.50
CA GLN A 409 -0.62 23.52 6.17
C GLN A 409 -2.00 23.12 6.71
N GLY A 410 -2.14 21.88 7.20
CA GLY A 410 -3.37 21.33 7.76
C GLY A 410 -3.47 21.37 9.27
N LYS A 411 -4.38 20.55 9.81
CA LYS A 411 -4.66 20.41 11.24
C LYS A 411 -3.60 19.58 11.94
N THR A 412 -3.35 19.90 13.20
CA THR A 412 -2.45 19.15 14.08
C THR A 412 -3.19 18.65 15.34
N GLY A 413 -2.62 17.65 16.00
CA GLY A 413 -2.99 17.22 17.35
C GLY A 413 -2.75 18.31 18.40
N ASN A 414 -3.19 18.09 19.63
CA ASN A 414 -3.15 19.12 20.67
C ASN A 414 -1.72 19.47 21.12
N ASN A 415 -0.81 18.50 21.10
CA ASN A 415 0.56 18.65 21.53
C ASN A 415 1.47 17.76 20.69
N THR A 416 1.64 18.12 19.42
CA THR A 416 2.51 17.36 18.50
C THR A 416 3.97 17.52 18.93
N VAL A 417 4.67 16.40 19.14
CA VAL A 417 6.10 16.41 19.41
C VAL A 417 6.87 16.01 18.14
N ILE A 418 7.86 16.82 17.77
CA ILE A 418 8.80 16.54 16.69
C ILE A 418 10.17 16.30 17.32
N LYS A 419 10.68 15.08 17.17
CA LYS A 419 11.92 14.63 17.79
C LYS A 419 12.98 14.35 16.73
N ASN A 420 14.16 14.93 16.90
CA ASN A 420 15.33 14.51 16.17
C ASN A 420 16.34 13.84 17.12
N ASN A 421 16.39 12.51 17.08
CA ASN A 421 17.34 11.72 17.85
C ASN A 421 18.54 11.27 17.00
N GLY A 422 18.44 11.39 15.68
CA GLY A 422 19.49 11.02 14.75
C GLY A 422 20.53 12.12 14.55
N SER A 423 21.52 11.83 13.70
CA SER A 423 22.52 12.80 13.25
C SER A 423 22.07 13.64 12.06
N GLY A 424 20.92 13.32 11.46
CA GLY A 424 20.32 14.10 10.39
C GLY A 424 19.71 15.42 10.88
N GLU A 425 19.02 16.11 9.98
CA GLU A 425 18.29 17.36 10.28
C GLU A 425 16.79 17.15 10.09
N ILE A 426 15.97 17.80 10.92
CA ILE A 426 14.55 18.01 10.59
C ILE A 426 14.37 19.46 10.17
N LYS A 427 13.93 19.65 8.92
CA LYS A 427 13.71 20.97 8.33
C LYS A 427 12.21 21.22 8.14
N ILE A 428 11.64 22.11 8.93
CA ILE A 428 10.22 22.44 8.91
C ILE A 428 10.03 23.72 8.10
N LYS A 429 9.44 23.61 6.91
CA LYS A 429 9.26 24.72 5.97
C LYS A 429 8.18 25.69 6.43
N ASP A 430 7.04 25.15 6.83
CA ASP A 430 5.97 25.93 7.44
C ASP A 430 5.23 25.04 8.44
N TRP A 431 4.85 25.63 9.56
CA TRP A 431 4.03 25.00 10.56
C TRP A 431 2.82 25.87 10.85
N LYS A 432 1.69 25.50 10.24
CA LYS A 432 0.40 26.15 10.50
C LYS A 432 -0.26 25.61 11.76
N LEU A 433 -0.66 26.52 12.64
CA LEU A 433 -1.50 26.27 13.81
C LEU A 433 -2.85 26.93 13.57
N GLU A 434 -3.85 26.12 13.22
CA GLU A 434 -5.19 26.59 12.85
C GLU A 434 -6.30 26.24 13.83
N ASN A 435 -6.00 25.57 14.94
CA ASN A 435 -7.02 25.15 15.88
C ASN A 435 -6.68 25.53 17.32
N ARG A 436 -7.75 25.77 18.07
CA ARG A 436 -7.72 25.73 19.53
C ARG A 436 -7.89 24.29 20.01
N ASP A 437 -7.38 23.98 21.21
CA ASP A 437 -7.71 22.76 21.92
C ASP A 437 -9.20 22.78 22.37
N GLY A 438 -9.67 21.70 22.99
CA GLY A 438 -11.04 21.62 23.51
C GLY A 438 -11.39 22.67 24.58
N ASN A 439 -10.38 23.39 25.09
CA ASN A 439 -10.49 24.41 26.13
C ASN A 439 -10.35 25.84 25.57
N GLY A 440 -10.18 26.00 24.24
CA GLY A 440 -10.02 27.30 23.61
C GLY A 440 -8.60 27.86 23.59
N ASN A 441 -7.58 27.09 24.00
CA ASN A 441 -6.17 27.50 23.94
C ASN A 441 -5.56 27.17 22.59
N LEU A 442 -4.57 27.95 22.13
CA LEU A 442 -3.81 27.63 20.92
C LEU A 442 -3.11 26.27 21.06
N LYS A 443 -3.25 25.39 20.06
CA LYS A 443 -2.50 24.13 20.02
C LYS A 443 -1.00 24.36 19.91
N THR A 444 -0.21 23.42 20.43
CA THR A 444 1.24 23.59 20.56
C THR A 444 2.01 22.55 19.77
N VAL A 445 3.23 22.92 19.38
CA VAL A 445 4.23 22.00 18.83
C VAL A 445 5.47 22.02 19.71
N GLN A 446 6.01 20.83 19.99
CA GLN A 446 7.22 20.68 20.79
C GLN A 446 8.37 20.19 19.92
N PHE A 447 9.54 20.80 20.08
CA PHE A 447 10.78 20.37 19.44
C PHE A 447 11.71 19.75 20.47
N GLU A 448 12.06 18.48 20.29
CA GLU A 448 12.87 17.69 21.22
C GLU A 448 13.98 16.91 20.52
N GLY A 449 14.86 16.31 21.31
CA GLY A 449 15.96 15.48 20.85
C GLY A 449 17.29 16.21 20.83
N ASN A 450 18.33 15.52 20.34
CA ASN A 450 19.70 16.01 20.32
C ASN A 450 20.13 16.51 18.93
N GLY A 451 19.47 16.03 17.88
CA GLY A 451 19.74 16.43 16.50
C GLY A 451 19.18 17.81 16.16
N ASN A 452 19.57 18.32 14.98
CA ASN A 452 19.19 19.66 14.53
C ASN A 452 17.72 19.71 14.10
N ILE A 453 16.99 20.75 14.50
CA ILE A 453 15.62 21.03 14.07
C ILE A 453 15.56 22.51 13.69
N THR A 454 15.09 22.81 12.49
CA THR A 454 14.93 24.18 12.00
C THR A 454 13.47 24.44 11.60
N LEU A 455 12.96 25.64 11.92
CA LEU A 455 11.64 26.11 11.53
C LEU A 455 11.77 27.38 10.69
N GLU A 456 11.43 27.31 9.40
CA GLU A 456 11.51 28.46 8.49
C GLU A 456 10.33 29.40 8.69
N LYS A 457 9.11 28.86 8.85
CA LYS A 457 7.89 29.66 8.97
C LYS A 457 6.91 29.08 9.99
N LEU A 458 6.31 29.94 10.80
CA LEU A 458 5.20 29.63 11.69
C LEU A 458 3.98 30.44 11.26
N THR A 459 2.88 29.76 10.95
CA THR A 459 1.62 30.40 10.58
C THR A 459 0.59 30.21 11.70
N ILE A 460 0.10 31.29 12.31
CA ILE A 460 -0.93 31.23 13.35
C ILE A 460 -2.24 31.78 12.79
N SER A 461 -3.28 30.97 12.80
CA SER A 461 -4.60 31.32 12.25
C SER A 461 -5.63 31.49 13.37
N GLU A 462 -5.46 32.52 14.21
CA GLU A 462 -6.45 32.97 15.20
C GLU A 462 -6.66 34.49 15.15
N GLY A 463 -7.88 34.95 15.48
CA GLY A 463 -8.27 36.37 15.41
C GLY A 463 -7.60 37.29 16.43
N ASP A 464 -7.28 36.77 17.62
CA ASP A 464 -6.69 37.53 18.74
C ASP A 464 -5.28 37.00 19.09
N THR A 465 -4.39 36.91 18.10
CA THR A 465 -3.01 36.44 18.33
C THR A 465 -2.18 37.54 19.03
N ASP A 466 -1.54 37.21 20.15
CA ASP A 466 -0.53 38.06 20.79
C ASP A 466 0.82 37.35 20.91
N VAL A 467 1.87 38.10 21.28
CA VAL A 467 3.24 37.57 21.40
C VAL A 467 3.38 36.45 22.43
N THR A 468 2.55 36.45 23.48
CA THR A 468 2.57 35.42 24.53
C THR A 468 2.02 34.11 23.98
N LYS A 469 0.94 34.16 23.20
CA LYS A 469 0.39 32.99 22.51
C LYS A 469 1.36 32.42 21.49
N VAL A 470 2.01 33.28 20.70
CA VAL A 470 3.07 32.85 19.77
C VAL A 470 4.21 32.16 20.53
N ALA A 471 4.69 32.75 21.63
CA ALA A 471 5.76 32.18 22.43
C ALA A 471 5.38 30.84 23.07
N ASN A 472 4.13 30.68 23.49
CA ASN A 472 3.62 29.44 24.12
C ASN A 472 3.25 28.35 23.09
N ALA A 473 3.03 28.72 21.84
CA ALA A 473 2.74 27.82 20.73
C ALA A 473 3.87 26.84 20.44
N ILE A 474 5.11 27.23 20.75
CA ILE A 474 6.32 26.46 20.51
C ILE A 474 6.98 26.10 21.83
N GLN A 475 7.21 24.81 22.04
CA GLN A 475 7.74 24.25 23.28
C GLN A 475 8.89 23.28 23.02
N GLY A 476 9.40 22.66 24.09
CA GLY A 476 10.46 21.65 24.02
C GLY A 476 11.87 22.21 24.21
N SER A 477 12.83 21.29 24.44
CA SER A 477 14.23 21.63 24.72
C SER A 477 14.94 22.30 23.54
N LYS A 478 14.48 22.04 22.31
CA LYS A 478 15.06 22.57 21.07
C LYS A 478 14.37 23.84 20.57
N LYS A 479 13.43 24.41 21.32
CA LYS A 479 12.66 25.59 20.86
C LYS A 479 13.53 26.76 20.43
N ALA A 480 14.58 27.11 21.17
CA ALA A 480 15.40 28.28 20.89
C ALA A 480 16.23 28.10 19.61
N GLU A 481 16.77 26.89 19.39
CA GLU A 481 17.49 26.54 18.16
C GLU A 481 16.55 26.53 16.96
N ALA A 482 15.38 25.90 17.11
CA ALA A 482 14.41 25.78 16.01
C ALA A 482 13.91 27.13 15.50
N VAL A 483 13.76 28.12 16.39
CA VAL A 483 13.11 29.40 16.06
C VAL A 483 14.05 30.55 15.71
N ALA A 484 15.36 30.32 15.73
CA ALA A 484 16.37 31.39 15.62
C ALA A 484 16.24 32.25 14.35
N HIS A 485 15.66 31.69 13.29
CA HIS A 485 15.46 32.36 11.99
C HIS A 485 14.02 32.24 11.46
N THR A 486 13.04 31.96 12.33
CA THR A 486 11.65 31.73 11.90
C THR A 486 10.93 33.01 11.52
N GLN A 487 10.28 32.99 10.35
CA GLN A 487 9.27 33.98 9.99
C GLN A 487 7.94 33.67 10.69
N VAL A 488 7.36 34.64 11.41
CA VAL A 488 6.03 34.51 12.03
C VAL A 488 4.99 35.24 11.20
N GLN A 489 3.91 34.54 10.80
CA GLN A 489 2.79 35.10 10.06
C GLN A 489 1.46 34.85 10.80
N THR A 490 0.63 35.89 10.95
CA THR A 490 -0.75 35.77 11.47
C THR A 490 -1.76 35.84 10.31
N SER A 491 -2.66 34.88 10.18
CA SER A 491 -3.71 34.89 9.15
C SER A 491 -5.08 35.22 9.75
N GLY A 492 -5.61 36.44 9.54
CA GLY A 492 -7.02 36.77 9.85
C GLY A 492 -7.31 38.01 10.70
N GLY A 493 -6.32 38.85 11.02
CA GLY A 493 -6.50 40.20 11.60
C GLY A 493 -5.62 41.22 10.85
N ASN A 494 -5.52 42.46 11.31
CA ASN A 494 -4.78 43.57 10.67
C ASN A 494 -3.26 43.35 10.46
N GLY A 495 -2.76 42.10 10.52
CA GLY A 495 -1.36 41.73 10.34
C GLY A 495 -0.46 42.12 11.50
N ALA A 496 -1.02 42.65 12.59
CA ALA A 496 -0.25 43.16 13.72
C ALA A 496 -0.03 42.07 14.78
N VAL A 497 1.20 41.58 14.92
CA VAL A 497 1.66 40.98 16.17
C VAL A 497 1.73 42.10 17.20
N THR A 498 0.75 42.18 18.09
CA THR A 498 0.73 43.23 19.12
C THR A 498 1.71 42.84 20.22
N ILE A 499 2.81 43.60 20.34
CA ILE A 499 3.75 43.49 21.46
C ILE A 499 3.29 44.45 22.55
N THR A 500 2.58 43.94 23.55
CA THR A 500 2.19 44.70 24.73
C THR A 500 3.29 44.62 25.79
N GLY A 501 4.20 45.59 25.75
CA GLY A 501 5.27 45.72 26.73
C GLY A 501 6.12 46.97 26.45
N ASP A 502 6.84 47.45 27.47
CA ASP A 502 7.80 48.54 27.31
C ASP A 502 8.97 48.07 26.43
N LEU A 503 8.85 48.30 25.11
CA LEU A 503 9.86 47.93 24.11
C LEU A 503 11.23 48.58 24.40
N LEU A 504 11.26 49.67 25.19
CA LEU A 504 12.50 50.35 25.59
C LEU A 504 13.38 49.50 26.52
N ARG A 505 12.81 48.53 27.25
CA ARG A 505 13.58 47.66 28.17
C ARG A 505 14.13 46.41 27.50
N GLY A 506 13.57 46.01 26.36
CA GLY A 506 13.98 44.81 25.59
C GLY A 506 14.76 45.13 24.31
N LEU A 507 14.55 46.31 23.71
CA LEU A 507 15.36 46.80 22.62
C LEU A 507 16.66 47.37 23.18
N VAL A 508 17.71 46.54 23.27
CA VAL A 508 19.08 47.05 23.43
C VAL A 508 19.47 47.73 22.11
N ALA A 509 18.94 48.93 21.89
CA ALA A 509 19.51 49.83 20.90
C ALA A 509 20.89 50.19 21.44
N ASN A 510 21.94 49.66 20.81
CA ASN A 510 23.31 50.04 21.11
C ASN A 510 23.52 51.46 20.58
N ILE A 511 22.97 52.45 21.29
CA ILE A 511 23.05 53.87 20.94
C ILE A 511 24.45 54.33 21.31
N ASP A 512 25.30 54.50 20.29
CA ASP A 512 26.60 55.14 20.46
C ASP A 512 26.39 56.63 20.82
N GLY A 513 26.46 56.92 22.13
CA GLY A 513 26.29 58.26 22.69
C GLY A 513 27.20 59.32 22.05
N SER A 514 28.36 58.93 21.51
CA SER A 514 29.33 59.83 20.89
C SER A 514 28.88 60.37 19.51
N LYS A 515 27.89 59.71 18.90
CA LYS A 515 27.30 60.06 17.59
C LYS A 515 25.95 60.76 17.72
N THR A 516 25.48 61.02 18.93
CA THR A 516 24.21 61.72 19.15
C THR A 516 24.31 63.20 18.74
N ALA A 517 23.16 63.81 18.42
CA ALA A 517 23.07 65.25 18.16
C ALA A 517 23.54 66.07 19.38
N ALA A 518 23.32 65.59 20.61
CA ALA A 518 23.80 66.21 21.83
C ALA A 518 25.34 66.22 21.90
N ALA A 519 26.01 65.11 21.55
CA ALA A 519 27.46 65.05 21.48
C ALA A 519 28.03 65.97 20.38
N ALA A 520 27.36 66.07 19.23
CA ALA A 520 27.73 67.02 18.17
C ALA A 520 27.58 68.48 18.62
N LEU A 521 26.48 68.83 19.29
CA LEU A 521 26.23 70.17 19.80
C LEU A 521 27.26 70.57 20.86
N ASN A 522 27.62 69.66 21.76
CA ASN A 522 28.60 69.90 22.82
C ASN A 522 30.01 70.12 22.23
N ARG A 523 30.40 69.34 21.20
CA ARG A 523 31.66 69.58 20.46
C ARG A 523 31.67 70.96 19.80
N THR A 524 30.56 71.37 19.18
CA THR A 524 30.43 72.69 18.54
C THR A 524 30.51 73.82 19.55
N LEU A 525 29.84 73.68 20.70
CA LEU A 525 29.88 74.66 21.79
C LEU A 525 31.28 74.82 22.37
N ILE A 526 31.96 73.70 22.68
CA ILE A 526 33.34 73.72 23.18
C ILE A 526 34.26 74.38 22.15
N THR A 527 34.17 73.99 20.88
CA THR A 527 34.98 74.59 19.79
C THR A 527 34.75 76.10 19.70
N THR A 528 33.50 76.55 19.78
CA THR A 528 33.14 77.98 19.73
C THR A 528 33.64 78.74 20.96
N ALA A 529 33.53 78.13 22.15
CA ALA A 529 34.01 78.72 23.40
C ALA A 529 35.54 78.82 23.41
N THR A 530 36.25 77.79 22.96
CA THR A 530 37.71 77.80 22.81
C THR A 530 38.15 78.87 21.82
N ALA A 531 37.51 78.96 20.65
CA ALA A 531 37.83 80.00 19.67
C ALA A 531 37.62 81.42 20.23
N ARG A 532 36.57 81.65 21.02
CA ARG A 532 36.35 82.93 21.71
C ARG A 532 37.41 83.21 22.79
N ALA A 533 37.77 82.22 23.60
CA ALA A 533 38.79 82.37 24.62
C ALA A 533 40.16 82.70 23.99
N THR A 534 40.56 81.98 22.95
CA THR A 534 41.79 82.26 22.20
C THR A 534 41.78 83.63 21.55
N PHE A 535 40.64 84.10 21.03
CA PHE A 535 40.52 85.45 20.51
C PHE A 535 40.72 86.50 21.60
N LEU A 536 40.08 86.34 22.76
CA LEU A 536 40.22 87.25 23.91
C LEU A 536 41.66 87.27 24.48
N ASP A 537 42.36 86.14 24.47
CA ASP A 537 43.77 86.06 24.91
C ASP A 537 44.76 86.66 23.88
N SER A 538 44.32 86.92 22.66
CA SER A 538 45.15 87.45 21.55
C SER A 538 44.99 88.95 21.30
N VAL A 539 44.16 89.64 22.09
CA VAL A 539 43.94 91.09 22.10
C VAL A 539 44.48 91.63 23.43
#